data_AF-A0A434RX29-F1
#
_entry.id   AF-A0A434RX29-F1
#
_cell.length_a   1.000
_cell.length_b   1.000
_cell.length_c   1.000
_cell.angle_alpha   90.00
_cell.angle_beta   90.00
_cell.angle_gamma   90.00
#
_symmetry.space_group_name_H-M   'P 1'
#
loop_
_entity.id
_entity.type
_entity.pdbx_description
1 polymer ?
#
loop_
_entity_poly.entity_id
_entity_poly.type
_entity_poly.pdbx_seq_one_letter_code
_entity_poly.pdbx_strand_id
1 'polypeptide(L)'
;MKRAFSIIVTLALLAWLAADSRWKMVGDAFASITPSAFTAVTLALFVTYVLRALRVCDEFRDEVNGRFGACLRVILIHNAMINVVPFRGGETAFPLLLRQVFGISIVRAGASLLWFRLQDAFVVGVLACLVWPGLHPALRAAGIAALIAAAWYLPRWARAPHDWAGRGSIVSKLGKLRDIFTEATGRSRYGWWWTVANWTLKLAVQGWLLAMLLGTSFQTAFPGAVGAEAAAILPVQG
;
A
#
# COMPACT_ATOMS: atom_id res chain seq x y z
N MET A 1 -4.91 -36.30 15.50
CA MET A 1 -6.34 -35.95 15.30
C MET A 1 -6.55 -34.55 14.72
N LYS A 2 -6.05 -33.46 15.31
CA LYS A 2 -6.27 -32.08 14.81
C LYS A 2 -5.80 -31.82 13.35
N ARG A 3 -4.65 -32.35 12.94
CA ARG A 3 -4.12 -32.19 11.56
C ARG A 3 -4.96 -32.94 10.51
N ALA A 4 -5.39 -34.16 10.83
CA ALA A 4 -6.22 -34.96 9.94
C ALA A 4 -7.60 -34.32 9.73
N PHE A 5 -8.21 -33.77 10.79
CA PHE A 5 -9.45 -33.01 10.69
C PHE A 5 -9.29 -31.76 9.82
N SER A 6 -8.21 -30.98 10.00
CA SER A 6 -7.94 -29.82 9.16
C SER A 6 -7.76 -30.20 7.68
N ILE A 7 -7.02 -31.28 7.39
CA ILE A 7 -6.80 -31.76 6.02
C ILE A 7 -8.13 -32.21 5.39
N ILE A 8 -8.96 -32.93 6.13
CA ILE A 8 -10.27 -33.39 5.66
C ILE A 8 -11.19 -32.20 5.40
N VAL A 9 -11.22 -31.20 6.28
CA VAL A 9 -12.00 -29.97 6.09
C VAL A 9 -11.49 -29.16 4.90
N THR A 10 -10.18 -29.02 4.73
CA THR A 10 -9.59 -28.33 3.57
C THR A 10 -9.90 -29.06 2.26
N LEU A 11 -9.77 -30.39 2.23
CA LEU A 11 -10.12 -31.20 1.06
C LEU A 11 -11.62 -31.18 0.76
N ALA A 12 -12.47 -31.19 1.79
CA ALA A 12 -13.92 -31.06 1.64
C ALA A 12 -14.32 -29.67 1.13
N LEU A 13 -13.67 -28.61 1.61
CA LEU A 13 -13.86 -27.24 1.11
C LEU A 13 -13.36 -27.09 -0.33
N LEU A 14 -12.19 -27.67 -0.66
CA LEU A 14 -11.66 -27.68 -2.03
C LEU A 14 -12.57 -28.50 -2.96
N ALA A 15 -13.09 -29.65 -2.52
CA ALA A 15 -14.01 -30.47 -3.28
C ALA A 15 -15.38 -29.78 -3.44
N TRP A 16 -15.88 -29.11 -2.40
CA TRP A 16 -17.11 -28.30 -2.48
C TRP A 16 -16.93 -27.10 -3.41
N LEU A 17 -15.78 -26.42 -3.34
CA LEU A 17 -15.43 -25.33 -4.25
C LEU A 17 -15.32 -25.86 -5.69
N ALA A 18 -14.64 -26.99 -5.90
CA ALA A 18 -14.42 -27.64 -7.21
C ALA A 18 -15.69 -28.24 -7.82
N ALA A 19 -16.63 -28.72 -6.99
CA ALA A 19 -17.92 -29.25 -7.43
C ALA A 19 -18.87 -28.15 -7.90
N ASP A 20 -18.60 -26.90 -7.55
CA ASP A 20 -19.44 -25.79 -7.95
C ASP A 20 -19.08 -25.28 -9.36
N SER A 21 -20.11 -25.05 -10.16
CA SER A 21 -20.05 -24.46 -11.51
C SER A 21 -19.39 -23.07 -11.56
N ARG A 22 -19.08 -22.48 -10.40
CA ARG A 22 -18.34 -21.22 -10.24
C ARG A 22 -16.95 -21.23 -10.90
N TRP A 23 -16.28 -22.38 -11.05
CA TRP A 23 -15.01 -22.42 -11.79
C TRP A 23 -15.17 -22.15 -13.28
N LYS A 24 -16.30 -22.59 -13.86
CA LYS A 24 -16.66 -22.27 -15.24
C LYS A 24 -16.96 -20.78 -15.35
N MET A 25 -17.69 -20.22 -14.38
CA MET A 25 -17.92 -18.77 -14.29
C MET A 25 -16.62 -17.95 -14.16
N VAL A 26 -15.62 -18.43 -13.40
CA VAL A 26 -14.30 -17.79 -13.32
C VAL A 26 -13.57 -17.89 -14.66
N GLY A 27 -13.56 -19.07 -15.29
CA GLY A 27 -12.97 -19.28 -16.61
C GLY A 27 -13.62 -18.40 -17.68
N ASP A 28 -14.94 -18.31 -17.68
CA ASP A 28 -15.74 -17.48 -18.58
C ASP A 28 -15.50 -15.98 -18.32
N ALA A 29 -15.33 -15.57 -17.06
CA ALA A 29 -14.98 -14.20 -16.69
C ALA A 29 -13.55 -13.82 -17.12
N PHE A 30 -12.60 -14.76 -17.14
CA PHE A 30 -11.27 -14.51 -17.72
C PHE A 30 -11.32 -14.49 -19.26
N ALA A 31 -12.13 -15.37 -19.86
CA ALA A 31 -12.30 -15.43 -21.31
C ALA A 31 -13.02 -14.19 -21.87
N SER A 32 -13.82 -13.50 -21.07
CA SER A 32 -14.49 -12.26 -21.46
C SER A 32 -13.55 -11.03 -21.49
N ILE A 33 -12.34 -11.14 -20.93
CA ILE A 33 -11.36 -10.05 -20.96
C ILE A 33 -10.69 -10.01 -22.33
N THR A 34 -10.88 -8.89 -23.03
CA THR A 34 -10.22 -8.67 -24.33
C THR A 34 -8.70 -8.55 -24.16
N PRO A 35 -7.90 -9.01 -25.14
CA PRO A 35 -6.44 -8.88 -25.08
C PRO A 35 -5.95 -7.43 -24.92
N SER A 36 -6.69 -6.46 -25.46
CA SER A 36 -6.43 -5.04 -25.30
C SER A 36 -6.67 -4.57 -23.87
N ALA A 37 -7.75 -5.01 -23.21
CA ALA A 37 -8.01 -4.71 -21.81
C ALA A 37 -6.94 -5.32 -20.90
N PHE A 38 -6.54 -6.56 -21.16
CA PHE A 38 -5.44 -7.20 -20.43
C PHE A 38 -4.14 -6.39 -20.53
N THR A 39 -3.75 -6.02 -21.76
CA THR A 39 -2.54 -5.22 -22.00
C THR A 39 -2.61 -3.86 -21.31
N ALA A 40 -3.75 -3.18 -21.38
CA ALA A 40 -3.96 -1.89 -20.71
C ALA A 40 -3.86 -2.00 -19.19
N VAL A 41 -4.48 -3.02 -18.58
CA VAL A 41 -4.39 -3.29 -17.14
C VAL A 41 -2.94 -3.60 -16.74
N THR A 42 -2.24 -4.47 -17.48
CA THR A 42 -0.84 -4.80 -17.20
C THR A 42 0.06 -3.56 -17.29
N LEU A 43 -0.10 -2.74 -18.33
CA LEU A 43 0.68 -1.51 -18.49
C LEU A 43 0.38 -0.52 -17.37
N ALA A 44 -0.89 -0.33 -17.02
CA ALA A 44 -1.28 0.58 -15.96
C ALA A 44 -0.76 0.12 -14.58
N LEU A 45 -0.82 -1.19 -14.29
CA LEU A 45 -0.20 -1.77 -13.10
C LEU A 45 1.33 -1.58 -13.12
N PHE A 46 1.99 -1.73 -14.27
CA PHE A 46 3.42 -1.47 -14.39
C PHE A 46 3.75 0.01 -14.10
N VAL A 47 2.93 0.95 -14.58
CA VAL A 47 3.08 2.38 -14.27
C VAL A 47 2.98 2.64 -12.76
N THR A 48 2.19 1.87 -12.00
CA THR A 48 2.21 2.00 -10.52
C THR A 48 3.58 1.68 -9.92
N TYR A 49 4.32 0.72 -10.46
CA TYR A 49 5.69 0.44 -10.02
C TYR A 49 6.65 1.56 -10.39
N VAL A 50 6.48 2.18 -11.56
CA VAL A 50 7.24 3.37 -11.97
C VAL A 50 6.99 4.53 -11.01
N LEU A 51 5.73 4.83 -10.68
CA LEU A 51 5.36 5.90 -9.74
C LEU A 51 5.96 5.65 -8.34
N ARG A 52 5.91 4.40 -7.86
CA ARG A 52 6.57 4.01 -6.59
C ARG A 52 8.08 4.20 -6.64
N ALA A 53 8.72 3.84 -7.75
CA ALA A 53 10.16 4.05 -7.92
C ALA A 53 10.52 5.54 -7.95
N LEU A 54 9.74 6.37 -8.66
CA LEU A 54 9.92 7.82 -8.69
C LEU A 54 9.78 8.46 -7.29
N ARG A 55 8.82 7.98 -6.48
CA ARG A 55 8.68 8.40 -5.09
C ARG A 55 9.92 8.10 -4.25
N VAL A 56 10.50 6.91 -4.41
CA VAL A 56 11.76 6.54 -3.73
C VAL A 56 12.92 7.38 -4.24
N CYS A 57 13.02 7.63 -5.55
CA CYS A 57 14.04 8.52 -6.10
C CYS A 57 13.91 9.96 -5.59
N ASP A 58 12.69 10.45 -5.37
CA ASP A 58 12.46 11.80 -4.83
C ASP A 58 12.84 11.90 -3.35
N GLU A 59 12.51 10.89 -2.54
CA GLU A 59 12.85 10.82 -1.11
C GLU A 59 14.36 10.66 -0.87
N PHE A 60 15.02 9.83 -1.67
CA PHE A 60 16.45 9.51 -1.55
C PHE A 60 17.29 10.17 -2.66
N ARG A 61 16.91 11.37 -3.11
CA ARG A 61 17.51 12.05 -4.27
C ARG A 61 19.03 12.17 -4.17
N ASP A 62 19.51 12.55 -2.98
CA ASP A 62 20.93 12.78 -2.70
C ASP A 62 21.75 11.48 -2.72
N GLU A 63 21.13 10.35 -2.33
CA GLU A 63 21.79 9.05 -2.30
C GLU A 63 21.67 8.27 -3.61
N VAL A 64 20.56 8.43 -4.33
CA VAL A 64 20.27 7.71 -5.57
C VAL A 64 21.05 8.28 -6.75
N ASN A 65 21.42 9.57 -6.73
CA ASN A 65 22.23 10.23 -7.77
C ASN A 65 21.74 9.93 -9.21
N GLY A 66 20.43 9.93 -9.42
CA GLY A 66 19.82 9.69 -10.74
C GLY A 66 19.73 8.23 -11.20
N ARG A 67 20.09 7.25 -10.36
CA ARG A 67 20.03 5.80 -10.69
C ARG A 67 18.60 5.23 -10.64
N PHE A 68 17.70 5.76 -11.48
CA PHE A 68 16.28 5.35 -11.52
C PHE A 68 16.10 3.83 -11.74
N GLY A 69 16.85 3.23 -12.66
CA GLY A 69 16.76 1.79 -12.93
C GLY A 69 17.07 0.92 -11.71
N ALA A 70 17.99 1.37 -10.85
CA ALA A 70 18.28 0.69 -9.59
C ALA A 70 17.12 0.81 -8.60
N CYS A 71 16.47 1.98 -8.51
CA CYS A 71 15.26 2.16 -7.68
C CYS A 71 14.10 1.31 -8.19
N LEU A 72 13.86 1.27 -9.51
CA LEU A 72 12.84 0.42 -10.10
C LEU A 72 13.08 -1.06 -9.79
N ARG A 73 14.33 -1.53 -9.93
CA ARG A 73 14.72 -2.89 -9.55
C ARG A 73 14.43 -3.18 -8.07
N VAL A 74 14.77 -2.25 -7.17
CA VAL A 74 14.47 -2.39 -5.73
C VAL A 74 12.97 -2.53 -5.49
N ILE A 75 12.14 -1.69 -6.12
CA ILE A 75 10.67 -1.75 -5.99
C ILE A 75 10.11 -3.07 -6.53
N LEU A 76 10.57 -3.53 -7.69
CA LEU A 76 10.10 -4.78 -8.29
C LEU A 76 10.45 -6.00 -7.41
N ILE A 77 11.70 -6.09 -6.93
CA ILE A 77 12.13 -7.16 -6.02
C ILE A 77 11.34 -7.09 -4.72
N HIS A 78 11.21 -5.90 -4.12
CA HIS A 78 10.44 -5.73 -2.89
C HIS A 78 8.98 -6.17 -3.06
N ASN A 79 8.32 -5.80 -4.17
CA ASN A 79 6.94 -6.19 -4.44
C ASN A 79 6.81 -7.70 -4.65
N ALA A 80 7.77 -8.34 -5.33
CA ALA A 80 7.82 -9.79 -5.44
C ALA A 80 7.98 -10.45 -4.06
N MET A 81 8.86 -9.91 -3.21
CA MET A 81 9.11 -10.43 -1.86
C MET A 81 7.89 -10.31 -0.95
N ILE A 82 7.09 -9.25 -1.07
CA ILE A 82 5.82 -9.13 -0.32
C ILE A 82 4.83 -10.24 -0.69
N ASN A 83 4.82 -10.68 -1.95
CA ASN A 83 3.88 -11.72 -2.40
C ASN A 83 4.40 -13.15 -2.17
N VAL A 84 5.72 -13.35 -2.12
CA VAL A 84 6.34 -14.67 -2.00
C VAL A 84 6.65 -15.03 -0.54
N VAL A 85 7.09 -14.06 0.28
CA VAL A 85 7.55 -14.34 1.65
C VAL A 85 6.37 -14.33 2.62
N PRO A 86 6.09 -15.46 3.30
CA PRO A 86 5.04 -15.51 4.31
C PRO A 86 5.38 -14.63 5.53
N PHE A 87 4.35 -14.20 6.28
CA PHE A 87 4.46 -13.47 7.56
C PHE A 87 5.09 -12.07 7.51
N ARG A 88 4.61 -11.14 6.66
CA ARG A 88 5.07 -9.73 6.54
C ARG A 88 6.60 -9.52 6.41
N GLY A 89 7.37 -10.60 6.26
CA GLY A 89 8.83 -10.58 6.11
C GLY A 89 9.27 -9.82 4.86
N GLY A 90 8.41 -9.76 3.84
CA GLY A 90 8.62 -8.96 2.64
C GLY A 90 8.78 -7.44 2.90
N GLU A 91 8.29 -6.91 4.03
CA GLU A 91 8.50 -5.49 4.37
C GLU A 91 9.96 -5.17 4.73
N THR A 92 10.66 -6.12 5.35
CA THR A 92 12.09 -5.98 5.69
C THR A 92 13.00 -5.97 4.46
N ALA A 93 12.51 -6.49 3.33
CA ALA A 93 13.26 -6.49 2.08
C ALA A 93 13.58 -5.07 1.62
N PHE A 94 12.69 -4.10 1.84
CA PHE A 94 12.90 -2.74 1.37
C PHE A 94 14.10 -2.05 2.05
N PRO A 95 14.20 -1.98 3.40
CA PRO A 95 15.37 -1.42 4.06
C PRO A 95 16.69 -2.15 3.74
N LEU A 96 16.63 -3.48 3.60
CA LEU A 96 17.81 -4.28 3.25
C LEU A 96 18.31 -3.98 1.84
N LEU A 97 17.41 -3.90 0.86
CA LEU A 97 17.76 -3.59 -0.52
C LEU A 97 18.29 -2.17 -0.68
N LEU A 98 17.70 -1.19 0.02
CA LEU A 98 18.22 0.19 0.01
C LEU A 98 19.63 0.28 0.61
N ARG A 99 19.89 -0.47 1.69
CA ARG A 99 21.25 -0.56 2.25
C ARG A 99 22.23 -1.19 1.27
N GLN A 100 21.86 -2.29 0.62
CA GLN A 100 22.74 -3.00 -0.30
C GLN A 100 23.04 -2.23 -1.59
N VAL A 101 22.05 -1.53 -2.14
CA VAL A 101 22.17 -0.87 -3.47
C VAL A 101 22.68 0.57 -3.37
N PHE A 102 22.32 1.28 -2.29
CA PHE A 102 22.58 2.72 -2.12
C PHE A 102 23.33 3.07 -0.83
N GLY A 103 23.63 2.10 0.04
CA GLY A 103 24.35 2.37 1.29
C GLY A 103 23.52 3.08 2.36
N ILE A 104 22.19 3.17 2.18
CA ILE A 104 21.30 3.85 3.12
C ILE A 104 21.18 3.04 4.43
N SER A 105 21.15 3.72 5.58
CA SER A 105 20.98 3.04 6.88
C SER A 105 19.61 2.36 6.99
N ILE A 106 19.57 1.16 7.58
CA ILE A 106 18.31 0.39 7.75
C ILE A 106 17.28 1.19 8.56
N VAL A 107 17.74 1.93 9.57
CA VAL A 107 16.87 2.75 10.42
C VAL A 107 16.21 3.86 9.60
N ARG A 108 16.96 4.58 8.77
CA ARG A 108 16.41 5.62 7.89
C ARG A 108 15.46 5.03 6.86
N ALA A 109 15.86 3.94 6.19
CA ALA A 109 15.01 3.30 5.20
C ALA A 109 13.71 2.74 5.82
N GLY A 110 13.77 2.20 7.04
CA GLY A 110 12.60 1.75 7.80
C GLY A 110 11.68 2.90 8.20
N ALA A 111 12.23 4.06 8.56
CA ALA A 111 11.46 5.25 8.87
C ALA A 111 10.72 5.81 7.65
N SER A 112 11.42 5.96 6.52
CA SER A 112 10.79 6.37 5.26
C SER A 112 9.77 5.34 4.79
N LEU A 113 10.00 4.04 4.99
CA LEU A 113 8.99 3.01 4.70
C LEU A 113 7.74 3.18 5.57
N LEU A 114 7.89 3.36 6.88
CA LEU A 114 6.76 3.61 7.78
C LEU A 114 6.01 4.89 7.39
N TRP A 115 6.75 5.94 7.04
CA TRP A 115 6.17 7.17 6.52
C TRP A 115 5.39 6.94 5.23
N PHE A 116 5.94 6.15 4.30
CA PHE A 116 5.26 5.82 3.06
C PHE A 116 3.95 5.08 3.30
N ARG A 117 3.98 4.07 4.17
CA ARG A 117 2.79 3.29 4.58
C ARG A 117 1.75 4.16 5.25
N LEU A 118 2.17 5.14 6.03
CA LEU A 118 1.25 6.06 6.69
C LEU A 118 0.57 6.99 5.68
N GLN A 119 1.32 7.55 4.72
CA GLN A 119 0.73 8.32 3.61
C GLN A 119 -0.24 7.47 2.79
N ASP A 120 0.12 6.22 2.49
CA ASP A 120 -0.75 5.28 1.79
C ASP A 120 -2.05 5.05 2.57
N ALA A 121 -1.96 4.82 3.89
CA ALA A 121 -3.11 4.62 4.77
C ALA A 121 -4.02 5.86 4.82
N PHE A 122 -3.48 7.08 4.83
CA PHE A 122 -4.28 8.29 4.75
C PHE A 122 -5.05 8.40 3.44
N VAL A 123 -4.40 8.15 2.29
CA VAL A 123 -5.05 8.23 0.98
C VAL A 123 -6.13 7.15 0.84
N VAL A 124 -5.83 5.90 1.22
CA VAL A 124 -6.82 4.81 1.19
C VAL A 124 -7.96 5.09 2.18
N GLY A 125 -7.65 5.60 3.38
CA GLY A 125 -8.66 5.96 4.38
C GLY A 125 -9.64 7.02 3.89
N VAL A 126 -9.14 8.09 3.24
CA VAL A 126 -9.99 9.12 2.64
C VAL A 126 -10.89 8.54 1.54
N LEU A 127 -10.33 7.69 0.67
CA LEU A 127 -11.09 7.03 -0.40
C LEU A 127 -12.12 6.04 0.18
N ALA A 128 -11.78 5.31 1.23
CA ALA A 128 -12.70 4.42 1.92
C ALA A 128 -13.88 5.20 2.51
N CYS A 129 -13.64 6.32 3.20
CA CYS A 129 -14.71 7.18 3.71
C CYS A 129 -15.61 7.73 2.58
N LEU A 130 -15.00 8.10 1.44
CA LEU A 130 -15.72 8.64 0.28
C LEU A 130 -16.69 7.63 -0.31
N VAL A 131 -16.27 6.37 -0.39
CA VAL A 131 -16.98 5.32 -1.13
C VAL A 131 -17.81 4.40 -0.22
N TRP A 132 -17.68 4.52 1.11
CA TRP A 132 -18.41 3.69 2.07
C TRP A 132 -19.94 3.79 1.87
N PRO A 133 -20.63 2.67 1.58
CA PRO A 133 -22.07 2.67 1.36
C PRO A 133 -22.82 2.92 2.67
N GLY A 134 -23.85 3.77 2.63
CA GLY A 134 -24.71 4.06 3.78
C GLY A 134 -24.10 4.95 4.87
N LEU A 135 -22.90 5.51 4.67
CA LEU A 135 -22.32 6.47 5.62
C LEU A 135 -23.04 7.82 5.52
N HIS A 136 -23.52 8.35 6.65
CA HIS A 136 -24.19 9.66 6.70
C HIS A 136 -23.28 10.76 6.12
N PRO A 137 -23.77 11.68 5.26
CA PRO A 137 -22.94 12.68 4.59
C PRO A 137 -22.08 13.53 5.55
N ALA A 138 -22.63 13.87 6.73
CA ALA A 138 -21.88 14.62 7.74
C ALA A 138 -20.72 13.83 8.35
N LEU A 139 -20.91 12.52 8.62
CA LEU A 139 -19.84 11.65 9.12
C LEU A 139 -18.77 11.42 8.06
N ARG A 140 -19.17 11.30 6.80
CA ARG A 140 -18.26 11.23 5.65
C ARG A 140 -17.38 12.49 5.57
N ALA A 141 -18.01 13.67 5.59
CA ALA A 141 -17.28 14.94 5.54
C ALA A 141 -16.36 15.12 6.76
N ALA A 142 -16.84 14.80 7.96
CA ALA A 142 -16.05 14.89 9.19
C ALA A 142 -14.85 13.92 9.18
N GLY A 143 -15.05 12.67 8.76
CA GLY A 143 -13.97 11.68 8.65
C GLY A 143 -12.90 12.08 7.64
N ILE A 144 -13.31 12.55 6.46
CA ILE A 144 -12.37 13.06 5.44
C ILE A 144 -11.62 14.28 5.97
N ALA A 145 -12.31 15.25 6.57
CA ALA A 145 -11.68 16.44 7.14
C ALA A 145 -10.69 16.08 8.26
N ALA A 146 -11.03 15.14 9.14
CA ALA A 146 -10.15 14.67 10.20
C ALA A 146 -8.89 13.98 9.65
N LEU A 147 -9.03 13.12 8.63
CA LEU A 147 -7.90 12.46 7.99
C LEU A 147 -6.97 13.44 7.27
N ILE A 148 -7.53 14.41 6.54
CA ILE A 148 -6.76 15.46 5.87
C ILE A 148 -6.04 16.35 6.90
N ALA A 149 -6.75 16.75 7.97
CA ALA A 149 -6.15 17.53 9.05
C ALA A 149 -5.01 16.77 9.74
N ALA A 150 -5.19 15.48 10.02
CA ALA A 150 -4.16 14.62 10.58
C ALA A 150 -2.96 14.47 9.64
N ALA A 151 -3.19 14.20 8.35
CA ALA A 151 -2.14 14.13 7.33
C ALA A 151 -1.31 15.43 7.22
N TRP A 152 -1.95 16.58 7.42
CA TRP A 152 -1.28 17.89 7.39
C TRP A 152 -0.58 18.24 8.71
N TYR A 153 -1.17 17.88 9.85
CA TYR A 153 -0.61 18.18 11.17
C TYR A 153 0.58 17.29 11.50
N LEU A 154 0.54 16.00 11.12
CA LEU A 154 1.54 15.02 11.55
C LEU A 154 2.99 15.35 11.14
N PRO A 155 3.29 15.82 9.92
CA PRO A 155 4.64 16.29 9.57
C PRO A 155 5.08 17.52 10.37
N ARG A 156 4.14 18.42 10.72
CA ARG A 156 4.46 19.62 11.51
C ARG A 156 4.73 19.27 12.96
N TRP A 157 3.92 18.37 13.51
CA TRP A 157 4.18 17.80 14.82
C TRP A 157 5.55 17.12 14.81
N ALA A 158 5.87 16.25 13.85
CA ALA A 158 7.19 15.61 13.79
C ALA A 158 8.33 16.65 13.82
N ARG A 159 8.25 17.70 12.99
CA ARG A 159 9.30 18.74 12.80
C ARG A 159 9.41 19.84 13.86
N ALA A 160 8.48 19.95 14.81
CA ALA A 160 8.53 21.05 15.77
C ALA A 160 9.80 20.97 16.66
N PRO A 161 10.48 22.08 17.01
CA PRO A 161 11.70 22.07 17.83
C PRO A 161 11.42 21.63 19.27
N HIS A 162 12.18 20.69 19.80
CA HIS A 162 11.97 20.14 21.15
C HIS A 162 13.29 19.99 21.89
N ASP A 163 13.29 20.39 23.15
CA ASP A 163 14.42 20.21 24.05
C ASP A 163 14.28 18.88 24.80
N TRP A 164 14.91 17.83 24.24
CA TRP A 164 14.91 16.49 24.83
C TRP A 164 16.02 16.28 25.86
N ALA A 165 16.86 17.29 26.09
CA ALA A 165 17.95 17.24 27.04
C ALA A 165 17.42 17.43 28.47
N GLY A 166 16.87 16.36 29.06
CA GLY A 166 16.59 16.34 30.50
C GLY A 166 15.42 15.50 30.98
N ARG A 167 14.69 14.81 30.10
CA ARG A 167 13.52 13.99 30.50
C ARG A 167 13.80 12.50 30.24
N GLY A 168 13.43 11.66 31.21
CA GLY A 168 13.91 10.29 31.42
C GLY A 168 13.93 9.31 30.22
N SER A 169 14.46 8.10 30.46
CA SER A 169 14.81 7.09 29.44
C SER A 169 13.75 6.87 28.34
N ILE A 170 12.46 6.82 28.68
CA ILE A 170 11.36 6.63 27.71
C ILE A 170 11.20 7.85 26.78
N VAL A 171 11.30 9.06 27.33
CA VAL A 171 11.16 10.31 26.58
C VAL A 171 12.33 10.48 25.60
N SER A 172 13.53 10.08 26.00
CA SER A 172 14.70 10.07 25.10
C SER A 172 14.57 9.08 23.93
N LYS A 173 13.94 7.91 24.15
CA LYS A 173 13.67 6.91 23.09
C LYS A 173 12.61 7.40 22.11
N LEU A 174 11.55 8.04 22.62
CA LEU A 174 10.53 8.69 21.79
C LEU A 174 11.09 9.87 20.99
N GLY A 175 12.01 10.65 21.58
CA GLY A 175 12.75 11.71 20.89
C GLY A 175 13.52 11.16 19.70
N LYS A 176 14.30 10.09 19.89
CA LYS A 176 15.03 9.43 18.79
C LYS A 176 14.11 8.93 17.67
N LEU A 177 12.99 8.30 18.02
CA LEU A 177 11.99 7.86 17.04
C LEU A 177 11.41 9.03 16.24
N ARG A 178 11.16 10.16 16.91
CA ARG A 178 10.66 11.38 16.27
C ARG A 178 11.71 12.04 15.40
N ASP A 179 12.96 12.10 15.82
CA ASP A 179 14.07 12.66 15.02
C ASP A 179 14.24 11.87 13.71
N ILE A 180 14.17 10.54 13.81
CA ILE A 180 14.16 9.62 12.67
C ILE A 180 12.95 9.92 11.74
N PHE A 181 11.77 10.21 12.30
CA PHE A 181 10.57 10.57 11.54
C PHE A 181 10.65 11.98 10.92
N THR A 182 11.29 12.92 11.59
CA THR A 182 11.58 14.28 11.10
C THR A 182 12.45 14.22 9.86
N GLU A 183 13.49 13.37 9.88
CA GLU A 183 14.36 13.16 8.73
C GLU A 183 13.59 12.55 7.54
N ALA A 184 12.73 11.56 7.79
CA ALA A 184 11.88 10.92 6.76
C ALA A 184 10.74 11.82 6.23
N THR A 185 10.25 12.79 7.01
CA THR A 185 9.16 13.69 6.60
C THR A 185 9.66 14.96 5.91
N GLY A 186 10.96 15.24 5.95
CA GLY A 186 11.55 16.51 5.54
C GLY A 186 12.14 16.57 4.13
N ARG A 187 12.46 15.43 3.49
CA ARG A 187 13.24 15.40 2.24
C ARG A 187 12.41 15.22 0.96
N SER A 188 11.31 14.46 0.98
CA SER A 188 10.47 14.36 -0.22
C SER A 188 9.72 15.66 -0.52
N ARG A 189 9.94 16.20 -1.71
CA ARG A 189 9.27 17.41 -2.21
C ARG A 189 7.87 17.12 -2.75
N TYR A 190 7.67 15.93 -3.34
CA TYR A 190 6.43 15.56 -4.03
C TYR A 190 5.81 14.26 -3.50
N GLY A 191 6.19 13.80 -2.31
CA GLY A 191 5.79 12.48 -1.78
C GLY A 191 4.28 12.26 -1.72
N TRP A 192 3.51 13.28 -1.34
CA TRP A 192 2.04 13.22 -1.35
C TRP A 192 1.47 13.11 -2.76
N TRP A 193 2.02 13.85 -3.73
CA TRP A 193 1.59 13.78 -5.14
C TRP A 193 1.84 12.41 -5.74
N TRP A 194 3.03 11.83 -5.49
CA TRP A 194 3.33 10.45 -5.93
C TRP A 194 2.40 9.43 -5.29
N THR A 195 2.06 9.61 -4.01
CA THR A 195 1.15 8.73 -3.29
C THR A 195 -0.25 8.77 -3.88
N VAL A 196 -0.80 9.97 -4.07
CA VAL A 196 -2.13 10.17 -4.67
C VAL A 196 -2.16 9.63 -6.09
N ALA A 197 -1.21 10.00 -6.95
CA ALA A 197 -1.14 9.51 -8.32
C ALA A 197 -1.09 7.98 -8.39
N ASN A 198 -0.26 7.35 -7.55
CA ASN A 198 -0.14 5.90 -7.49
C ASN A 198 -1.46 5.23 -7.06
N TRP A 199 -2.09 5.72 -5.99
CA TRP A 199 -3.32 5.13 -5.47
C TRP A 199 -4.53 5.37 -6.39
N THR A 200 -4.65 6.56 -6.99
CA THR A 200 -5.68 6.84 -7.99
C THR A 200 -5.57 5.89 -9.17
N LEU A 201 -4.36 5.71 -9.73
CA LEU A 201 -4.17 4.78 -10.84
C LEU A 201 -4.44 3.33 -10.43
N LYS A 202 -3.88 2.89 -9.29
CA LYS A 202 -4.04 1.52 -8.80
C LYS A 202 -5.52 1.16 -8.60
N LEU A 203 -6.27 2.00 -7.88
CA LEU A 203 -7.68 1.74 -7.57
C LEU A 203 -8.58 1.91 -8.79
N ALA A 204 -8.28 2.85 -9.70
CA ALA A 204 -9.02 2.98 -10.95
C ALA A 204 -8.87 1.74 -11.82
N VAL A 205 -7.66 1.20 -11.96
CA VAL A 205 -7.39 -0.02 -12.73
C VAL A 205 -8.03 -1.24 -12.09
N GLN A 206 -7.95 -1.38 -10.76
CA GLN A 206 -8.59 -2.48 -10.03
C GLN A 206 -10.12 -2.40 -10.10
N GLY A 207 -10.70 -1.21 -9.95
CA GLY A 207 -12.14 -1.00 -10.08
C GLY A 207 -12.65 -1.26 -11.49
N TRP A 208 -11.88 -0.86 -12.50
CA TRP A 208 -12.18 -1.13 -13.91
C TRP A 208 -12.11 -2.62 -14.24
N LEU A 209 -11.06 -3.30 -13.80
CA LEU A 209 -10.93 -4.75 -13.96
C LEU A 209 -12.08 -5.49 -13.27
N LEU A 210 -12.44 -5.08 -12.05
CA LEU A 210 -13.55 -5.67 -11.31
C LEU A 210 -14.90 -5.42 -12.01
N ALA A 211 -15.10 -4.23 -12.59
CA ALA A 211 -16.29 -3.92 -13.38
C ALA A 211 -16.42 -4.83 -14.61
N MET A 212 -15.32 -5.07 -15.32
CA MET A 212 -15.27 -5.98 -16.46
C MET A 212 -15.59 -7.43 -16.06
N LEU A 213 -14.95 -7.92 -14.99
CA LEU A 213 -15.15 -9.29 -14.49
C LEU A 213 -16.58 -9.54 -14.01
N LEU A 214 -17.23 -8.54 -13.42
CA LEU A 214 -18.60 -8.63 -12.91
C LEU A 214 -19.67 -8.22 -13.93
N GLY A 215 -19.28 -7.74 -15.12
CA GLY A 215 -20.22 -7.20 -16.10
C GLY A 215 -21.06 -6.02 -15.58
N THR A 216 -20.49 -5.20 -14.70
CA THR A 216 -21.20 -4.10 -14.01
C THR A 216 -20.57 -2.73 -14.27
N SER A 217 -21.19 -1.66 -13.75
CA SER A 217 -20.67 -0.30 -13.89
C SER A 217 -19.46 -0.06 -12.98
N PHE A 218 -18.58 0.87 -13.37
CA PHE A 218 -17.44 1.28 -12.54
C PHE A 218 -17.89 1.81 -11.17
N GLN A 219 -19.01 2.53 -11.11
CA GLN A 219 -19.56 3.10 -9.89
C GLN A 219 -19.97 2.01 -8.89
N THR A 220 -20.40 0.85 -9.37
CA THR A 220 -20.76 -0.30 -8.55
C THR A 220 -19.52 -1.09 -8.12
N ALA A 221 -18.54 -1.26 -9.01
CA ALA A 221 -17.34 -2.06 -8.76
C ALA A 221 -16.27 -1.32 -7.93
N PHE A 222 -16.10 -0.02 -8.13
CA PHE A 222 -15.07 0.78 -7.46
C PHE A 222 -15.14 0.72 -5.92
N PRO A 223 -16.31 0.80 -5.25
CA PRO A 223 -16.45 0.51 -3.82
C PRO A 223 -15.86 -0.82 -3.39
N GLY A 224 -16.08 -1.88 -4.18
CA GLY A 224 -15.54 -3.21 -3.91
C GLY A 224 -14.01 -3.23 -3.96
N ALA A 225 -13.42 -2.57 -4.96
CA ALA A 225 -11.96 -2.47 -5.08
C ALA A 225 -11.32 -1.69 -3.92
N VAL A 226 -11.92 -0.56 -3.52
CA VAL A 226 -11.47 0.23 -2.36
C VAL A 226 -11.62 -0.57 -1.06
N GLY A 227 -12.74 -1.27 -0.87
CA GLY A 227 -12.98 -2.11 0.29
C GLY A 227 -11.98 -3.26 0.41
N ALA A 228 -11.63 -3.90 -0.71
CA ALA A 228 -10.64 -4.97 -0.75
C ALA A 228 -9.24 -4.48 -0.32
N GLU A 229 -8.80 -3.33 -0.84
CA GLU A 229 -7.51 -2.73 -0.47
C GLU A 229 -7.51 -2.25 0.99
N ALA A 230 -8.60 -1.67 1.49
CA ALA A 230 -8.74 -1.29 2.89
C ALA A 230 -8.70 -2.49 3.84
N ALA A 231 -9.32 -3.61 3.45
CA ALA A 231 -9.28 -4.85 4.21
C ALA A 231 -7.87 -5.48 4.23
N ALA A 232 -7.10 -5.36 3.15
CA ALA A 232 -5.72 -5.85 3.05
C ALA A 232 -4.73 -5.07 3.95
N ILE A 233 -5.09 -3.87 4.41
CA ILE A 233 -4.30 -3.07 5.35
C ILE A 233 -4.44 -3.58 6.79
N LEU A 234 -5.50 -4.35 7.11
CA LEU A 234 -5.73 -4.86 8.46
C LEU A 234 -4.62 -5.83 8.88
N PRO A 235 -4.11 -5.72 10.13
CA PRO A 235 -2.97 -6.50 10.62
C PRO A 235 -3.25 -7.99 10.79
N VAL A 236 -4.49 -8.44 10.59
CA VAL A 236 -4.92 -9.84 10.76
C VAL A 236 -5.18 -10.45 9.39
N GLN A 237 -4.12 -10.64 8.61
CA GLN A 237 -4.13 -11.56 7.47
C GLN A 237 -2.93 -12.50 7.63
N GLY A 238 -3.19 -13.60 8.33
CA GLY A 238 -2.36 -14.79 8.43
C GLY A 238 -3.24 -16.01 8.22
#